data_AF-A0A5C0B6Y2-F1
#
_entry.id   AF-A0A5C0B6Y2-F1
#
_cell.length_a   1.000
_cell.length_b   1.000
_cell.length_c   1.000
_cell.angle_alpha   90.00
_cell.angle_beta   90.00
_cell.angle_gamma   90.00
#
_symmetry.space_group_name_H-M   'P 1'
#
loop_
_entity.id
_entity.type
_entity.pdbx_description
1 polymer ?
#
loop_
_entity_poly.entity_id
_entity_poly.type
_entity_poly.pdbx_seq_one_letter_code
_entity_poly.pdbx_strand_id
1 'polypeptide(L)'
;MSSQTTSGPQPAPLALNTHTTYASLVNADEDMIGHVAYALYKRDKLKFCDSIVALHQRPASASEVDVFIHSANLPTRVESYRTEAEQLLERFSEAVLDVTLRQLQDEMNRELVRQLKESKSFSKAVVENLVANMLAIAVTALFVLILYASRIGVVPLIGDIFGFDVKEKTAVVQPQS
;
A
#
# COMPACT_ATOMS: atom_id res chain seq x y z
N MET A 1 -33.06 -82.71 3.46
CA MET A 1 -31.93 -82.07 4.17
C MET A 1 -31.94 -80.61 3.77
N SER A 2 -32.47 -79.75 4.63
CA SER A 2 -32.68 -78.33 4.37
C SER A 2 -31.46 -77.55 4.85
N SER A 3 -30.69 -76.97 3.94
CA SER A 3 -29.59 -76.08 4.29
C SER A 3 -30.10 -74.64 4.30
N GLN A 4 -30.37 -74.13 5.50
CA GLN A 4 -30.60 -72.71 5.74
C GLN A 4 -29.25 -71.99 5.68
N THR A 5 -29.05 -71.17 4.65
CA THR A 5 -27.98 -70.17 4.61
C THR A 5 -28.41 -68.96 5.44
N THR A 6 -27.82 -68.83 6.62
CA THR A 6 -27.90 -67.65 7.49
C THR A 6 -27.22 -66.46 6.83
N SER A 7 -28.01 -65.51 6.35
CA SER A 7 -27.55 -64.19 5.90
C SER A 7 -27.15 -63.36 7.13
N GLY A 8 -25.85 -63.19 7.36
CA GLY A 8 -25.32 -62.24 8.33
C GLY A 8 -25.62 -60.78 7.91
N PRO A 9 -25.71 -59.84 8.87
CA PRO A 9 -26.09 -58.46 8.57
C PRO A 9 -25.02 -57.79 7.69
N GLN A 10 -25.46 -57.38 6.51
CA GLN A 10 -24.67 -56.64 5.54
C GLN A 10 -24.34 -55.25 6.13
N PRO A 11 -23.07 -54.81 6.19
CA PRO A 11 -22.74 -53.49 6.71
C PRO A 11 -23.37 -52.43 5.81
N ALA A 12 -24.21 -51.57 6.42
CA ALA A 12 -24.88 -50.49 5.73
C ALA A 12 -23.86 -49.56 5.05
N PRO A 13 -24.14 -49.06 3.83
CA PRO A 13 -23.18 -48.30 3.05
C PRO A 13 -22.98 -46.90 3.64
N LEU A 14 -21.87 -46.70 4.33
CA LEU A 14 -21.39 -45.40 4.85
C LEU A 14 -21.06 -44.35 3.76
N ALA A 15 -21.26 -44.67 2.47
CA ALA A 15 -20.75 -43.90 1.35
C ALA A 15 -21.74 -42.92 0.68
N LEU A 16 -23.05 -43.01 0.97
CA LEU A 16 -24.05 -42.26 0.17
C LEU A 16 -24.33 -40.82 0.70
N ASN A 17 -24.15 -40.56 1.99
CA ASN A 17 -24.61 -39.32 2.63
C ASN A 17 -23.62 -38.13 2.53
N THR A 18 -22.41 -38.35 2.00
CA THR A 18 -21.43 -37.28 1.81
C THR A 18 -21.72 -36.45 0.57
N HIS A 19 -22.23 -37.07 -0.49
CA HIS A 19 -22.56 -36.42 -1.76
C HIS A 19 -23.80 -35.52 -1.64
N THR A 20 -24.76 -35.89 -0.78
CA THR A 20 -25.97 -35.10 -0.53
C THR A 20 -25.68 -33.78 0.19
N THR A 21 -24.69 -33.76 1.10
CA THR A 21 -24.37 -32.54 1.87
C THR A 21 -23.60 -31.51 1.05
N TYR A 22 -22.82 -31.94 0.06
CA TYR A 22 -22.17 -30.99 -0.85
C TYR A 22 -23.20 -30.26 -1.70
N ALA A 23 -24.12 -31.00 -2.30
CA ALA A 23 -25.19 -30.45 -3.14
C ALA A 23 -26.18 -29.56 -2.39
N SER A 24 -26.30 -29.70 -1.06
CA SER A 24 -27.14 -28.80 -0.25
C SER A 24 -26.45 -27.46 0.07
N LEU A 25 -25.12 -27.41 0.02
CA LEU A 25 -24.33 -26.22 0.36
C LEU A 25 -23.80 -25.48 -0.87
N VAL A 26 -23.50 -26.19 -1.97
CA VAL A 26 -22.89 -25.63 -3.18
C VAL A 26 -23.89 -25.65 -4.33
N ASN A 27 -24.27 -24.47 -4.80
CA ASN A 27 -25.30 -24.32 -5.85
C ASN A 27 -24.71 -24.40 -7.27
N ALA A 28 -23.44 -24.05 -7.44
CA ALA A 28 -22.74 -24.00 -8.73
C ALA A 28 -21.22 -24.14 -8.51
N ASP A 29 -20.48 -24.48 -9.56
CA ASP A 29 -19.01 -24.63 -9.48
C ASP A 29 -18.31 -23.32 -9.08
N GLU A 30 -18.88 -22.17 -9.43
CA GLU A 30 -18.38 -20.84 -9.10
C GLU A 30 -18.94 -20.27 -7.77
N ASP A 31 -19.75 -21.05 -7.04
CA ASP A 31 -20.34 -20.62 -5.76
C ASP A 31 -19.31 -20.62 -4.63
N MET A 32 -18.49 -19.57 -4.56
CA MET A 32 -17.45 -19.42 -3.55
C MET A 32 -18.00 -19.45 -2.12
N ILE A 33 -19.18 -18.86 -1.89
CA ILE A 33 -19.86 -18.92 -0.59
C ILE A 33 -20.18 -20.37 -0.25
N GLY A 34 -20.74 -21.13 -1.19
CA GLY A 34 -21.03 -22.55 -1.02
C GLY A 34 -19.80 -23.40 -0.72
N HIS A 35 -18.70 -23.18 -1.43
CA HIS A 35 -17.43 -23.90 -1.20
C HIS A 35 -16.86 -23.63 0.19
N VAL A 36 -16.88 -22.37 0.62
CA VAL A 36 -16.45 -22.00 1.98
C VAL A 36 -17.41 -22.59 3.02
N ALA A 37 -18.72 -22.54 2.78
CA ALA A 37 -19.73 -23.15 3.64
C ALA A 37 -19.52 -24.66 3.79
N TYR A 38 -19.16 -25.36 2.71
CA TYR A 38 -18.80 -26.78 2.73
C TYR A 38 -17.54 -27.05 3.56
N ALA A 39 -16.52 -26.18 3.46
CA ALA A 39 -15.33 -26.27 4.30
C ALA A 39 -15.67 -26.08 5.79
N LEU A 40 -16.56 -25.13 6.11
CA LEU A 40 -17.06 -24.92 7.48
C LEU A 40 -17.83 -26.15 8.01
N TYR A 41 -18.70 -26.74 7.19
CA TYR A 41 -19.36 -28.00 7.52
C TYR A 41 -18.35 -29.13 7.82
N LYS A 42 -17.31 -29.29 6.99
CA LYS A 42 -16.26 -30.32 7.21
C LYS A 42 -15.49 -30.07 8.50
N ARG A 43 -15.15 -28.82 8.79
CA ARG A 43 -14.52 -28.41 10.05
C ARG A 43 -15.39 -28.83 11.24
N ASP A 44 -16.69 -28.54 11.19
CA ASP A 44 -17.61 -28.86 12.28
C ASP A 44 -17.83 -30.37 12.44
N LYS A 45 -17.87 -31.12 11.34
CA LYS A 45 -17.91 -32.58 11.37
C LYS A 45 -16.70 -33.16 12.09
N LEU A 46 -15.50 -32.64 11.83
CA LEU A 46 -14.28 -33.06 12.53
C LEU A 46 -14.38 -32.75 14.02
N LYS A 47 -14.76 -31.53 14.39
CA LYS A 47 -14.98 -31.14 15.79
C LYS A 47 -16.00 -32.01 16.51
N PHE A 48 -17.07 -32.42 15.82
CA PHE A 48 -18.06 -33.34 16.36
C PHE A 48 -17.45 -34.73 16.61
N CYS A 49 -16.69 -35.27 15.67
CA CYS A 49 -15.99 -36.53 15.88
C CYS A 49 -15.00 -36.45 17.05
N ASP A 50 -14.24 -35.36 17.13
CA ASP A 50 -13.27 -35.12 18.21
C ASP A 50 -13.95 -35.01 19.58
N SER A 51 -15.13 -34.38 19.65
CA SER A 51 -15.87 -34.25 20.91
C SER A 51 -16.40 -35.60 21.41
N ILE A 52 -16.83 -36.49 20.52
CA ILE A 52 -17.23 -37.86 20.86
C ILE A 52 -16.04 -38.68 21.36
N VAL A 53 -14.87 -38.54 20.71
CA VAL A 53 -13.63 -39.17 21.18
C VAL A 53 -13.26 -38.70 22.57
N ALA A 54 -13.32 -37.39 22.83
CA ALA A 54 -13.02 -36.83 24.13
C ALA A 54 -13.98 -37.33 25.23
N LEU A 55 -15.28 -37.41 24.93
CA LEU A 55 -16.32 -37.75 25.91
C LEU A 55 -16.42 -39.25 26.19
N HIS A 56 -16.30 -40.08 25.15
CA HIS A 56 -16.56 -41.52 25.24
C HIS A 56 -15.30 -42.38 25.10
N GLN A 57 -14.13 -41.77 24.88
CA GLN A 57 -12.84 -42.46 24.69
C GLN A 57 -12.88 -43.51 23.57
N ARG A 58 -13.73 -43.27 22.56
CA ARG A 58 -13.88 -44.11 21.38
C ARG A 58 -14.19 -43.26 20.15
N PRO A 59 -13.90 -43.75 18.93
CA PRO A 59 -14.34 -43.08 17.71
C PRO A 59 -15.87 -42.97 17.63
N ALA A 60 -16.33 -41.93 16.93
CA ALA A 60 -17.74 -41.76 16.60
C ALA A 60 -18.24 -42.93 15.75
N SER A 61 -19.39 -43.48 16.15
CA SER A 61 -20.07 -44.53 15.42
C SER A 61 -20.71 -43.98 14.15
N ALA A 62 -20.98 -44.86 13.18
CA ALA A 62 -21.65 -44.50 11.94
C ALA A 62 -23.01 -43.82 12.19
N SER A 63 -23.79 -44.28 13.17
CA SER A 63 -25.09 -43.71 13.52
C SER A 63 -24.97 -42.30 14.12
N GLU A 64 -23.97 -42.05 14.96
CA GLU A 64 -23.74 -40.72 15.54
C GLU A 64 -23.34 -39.71 14.46
N VAL A 65 -22.48 -40.13 13.53
CA VAL A 65 -22.10 -39.31 12.37
C VAL A 65 -23.30 -39.07 11.45
N ASP A 66 -24.17 -40.05 11.26
CA ASP A 66 -25.37 -39.89 10.43
C ASP A 66 -26.37 -38.89 11.05
N VAL A 67 -26.58 -38.95 12.37
CA VAL A 67 -27.38 -37.96 13.11
C VAL A 67 -26.80 -36.55 12.92
N PHE A 68 -25.47 -36.40 13.01
CA PHE A 68 -24.83 -35.12 12.72
C PHE A 68 -25.09 -34.67 11.28
N ILE A 69 -24.89 -35.54 10.29
CA ILE A 69 -25.12 -35.21 8.87
C ILE A 69 -26.56 -34.77 8.66
N HIS A 70 -27.54 -35.48 9.22
CA HIS A 70 -28.94 -35.12 9.08
C HIS A 70 -29.24 -33.75 9.71
N SER A 71 -28.71 -33.49 10.92
CA SER A 71 -28.86 -32.20 11.58
C SER A 71 -28.19 -31.05 10.82
N ALA A 72 -27.02 -31.28 10.23
CA ALA A 72 -26.28 -30.30 9.47
C ALA A 72 -26.94 -29.95 8.13
N ASN A 73 -27.74 -30.87 7.57
CA ASN A 73 -28.52 -30.65 6.35
C ASN A 73 -29.90 -30.04 6.60
N LEU A 74 -30.25 -29.71 7.85
CA LEU A 74 -31.47 -28.93 8.11
C LEU A 74 -31.35 -27.56 7.42
N PRO A 75 -32.44 -27.02 6.82
CA PRO A 75 -32.39 -25.76 6.08
C PRO A 75 -31.77 -24.61 6.88
N THR A 76 -32.10 -24.50 8.17
CA THR A 76 -31.55 -23.48 9.06
C THR A 76 -30.04 -23.62 9.29
N ARG A 77 -29.51 -24.85 9.31
CA ARG A 77 -28.08 -25.11 9.49
C ARG A 77 -27.31 -24.88 8.20
N VAL A 78 -27.86 -25.29 7.06
CA VAL A 78 -27.33 -24.97 5.73
C VAL A 78 -27.23 -23.46 5.55
N GLU A 79 -28.30 -22.73 5.84
CA GLU A 79 -28.31 -21.27 5.78
C GLU A 79 -27.26 -20.66 6.71
N SER A 80 -27.17 -21.15 7.95
CA SER A 80 -26.16 -20.68 8.90
C SER A 80 -24.73 -20.87 8.39
N TYR A 81 -24.42 -21.99 7.72
CA TYR A 81 -23.10 -22.20 7.12
C TYR A 81 -22.83 -21.23 5.98
N ARG A 82 -23.85 -20.93 5.16
CA ARG A 82 -23.73 -19.94 4.08
C ARG A 82 -23.54 -18.53 4.62
N THR A 83 -24.29 -18.12 5.64
CA THR A 83 -24.12 -16.83 6.30
C THR A 83 -22.74 -16.68 6.97
N GLU A 84 -22.24 -17.72 7.66
CA GLU A 84 -20.89 -17.68 8.25
C GLU A 84 -19.81 -17.57 7.16
N ALA A 85 -19.98 -18.28 6.05
CA ALA A 85 -19.09 -18.22 4.89
C ALA A 85 -19.07 -16.84 4.23
N GLU A 86 -20.25 -16.24 4.03
CA GLU A 86 -20.40 -14.88 3.50
C GLU A 86 -19.67 -13.86 4.38
N GLN A 87 -19.91 -13.88 5.69
CA GLN A 87 -19.23 -12.99 6.64
C GLN A 87 -17.71 -13.20 6.69
N LEU A 88 -17.23 -14.42 6.46
CA LEU A 88 -15.80 -14.70 6.40
C LEU A 88 -15.17 -14.09 5.13
N LEU A 89 -15.84 -14.23 3.99
CA LEU A 89 -15.40 -13.69 2.71
C LEU A 89 -15.45 -12.16 2.68
N GLU A 90 -16.47 -11.56 3.28
CA GLU A 90 -16.58 -10.11 3.44
C GLU A 90 -15.40 -9.55 4.24
N ARG A 91 -15.15 -10.10 5.44
CA ARG A 91 -14.01 -9.70 6.28
C ARG A 91 -12.67 -9.91 5.60
N PHE A 92 -12.52 -11.00 4.87
CA PHE A 92 -11.30 -11.25 4.09
C PHE A 92 -11.11 -10.19 2.99
N SER A 93 -12.18 -9.85 2.27
CA SER A 93 -12.16 -8.84 1.21
C SER A 93 -11.83 -7.45 1.74
N GLU A 94 -12.44 -7.07 2.87
CA GLU A 94 -12.12 -5.82 3.57
C GLU A 94 -10.65 -5.76 4.00
N ALA A 95 -10.13 -6.85 4.57
CA ALA A 95 -8.74 -6.93 4.99
C ALA A 95 -7.77 -6.79 3.82
N VAL A 96 -8.03 -7.47 2.70
CA VAL A 96 -7.21 -7.36 1.48
C VAL A 96 -7.27 -5.94 0.91
N LEU A 97 -8.45 -5.32 0.90
CA LEU A 97 -8.62 -3.96 0.41
C LEU A 97 -7.89 -2.93 1.27
N ASP A 98 -7.98 -3.03 2.61
CA ASP A 98 -7.26 -2.14 3.53
C ASP A 98 -5.74 -2.26 3.35
N VAL A 99 -5.21 -3.48 3.21
CA VAL A 99 -3.78 -3.70 2.93
C VAL A 99 -3.38 -3.07 1.60
N THR A 100 -4.17 -3.26 0.56
CA THR A 100 -3.89 -2.71 -0.78
C THR A 100 -3.92 -1.18 -0.77
N LEU A 101 -4.89 -0.57 -0.09
CA LEU A 101 -5.00 0.88 0.05
C LEU A 101 -3.80 1.47 0.80
N ARG A 102 -3.37 0.82 1.89
CA ARG A 102 -2.16 1.24 2.63
C ARG A 102 -0.92 1.17 1.76
N GLN A 103 -0.75 0.07 1.00
CA GLN A 103 0.38 -0.09 0.09
C GLN A 103 0.39 1.00 -0.99
N LEU A 104 -0.76 1.29 -1.59
CA LEU A 104 -0.89 2.35 -2.61
C LEU A 104 -0.59 3.74 -2.02
N GLN A 105 -1.09 4.03 -0.82
CA GLN A 105 -0.83 5.29 -0.13
C GLN A 105 0.65 5.46 0.18
N ASP A 106 1.32 4.39 0.65
CA ASP A 106 2.75 4.39 0.92
C ASP A 106 3.58 4.57 -0.35
N GLU A 107 3.19 3.96 -1.46
CA GLU A 107 3.83 4.15 -2.77
C GLU A 107 3.68 5.59 -3.27
N MET A 108 2.47 6.16 -3.20
CA MET A 108 2.24 7.57 -3.54
C MET A 108 3.08 8.51 -2.68
N ASN A 109 3.11 8.28 -1.37
CA ASN A 109 3.91 9.11 -0.46
C ASN A 109 5.40 9.03 -0.76
N ARG A 110 5.91 7.82 -1.05
CA ARG A 110 7.32 7.64 -1.46
C ARG A 110 7.62 8.37 -2.76
N GLU A 111 6.73 8.30 -3.74
CA GLU A 111 6.90 8.98 -5.03
C GLU A 111 6.85 10.51 -4.88
N LEU A 112 5.90 11.05 -4.11
CA LEU A 112 5.84 12.48 -3.80
C LEU A 112 7.11 12.96 -3.09
N VAL A 113 7.59 12.21 -2.09
CA VAL A 113 8.86 12.52 -1.41
C VAL A 113 10.04 12.48 -2.38
N ARG A 114 10.04 11.55 -3.33
CA ARG A 114 11.08 11.44 -4.36
C ARG A 114 11.06 12.66 -5.29
N GLN A 115 9.89 13.04 -5.81
CA GLN A 115 9.73 14.22 -6.67
C GLN A 115 10.10 15.51 -5.94
N LEU A 116 9.74 15.65 -4.66
CA LEU A 116 10.16 16.78 -3.83
C LEU A 116 11.67 16.80 -3.56
N LYS A 117 12.32 15.64 -3.47
CA LYS A 117 13.80 15.59 -3.39
C LYS A 117 14.45 15.98 -4.71
N GLU A 118 13.89 15.56 -5.84
CA GLU A 118 14.34 16.00 -7.16
C GLU A 118 14.16 17.52 -7.34
N SER A 119 13.10 18.12 -6.79
CA SER A 119 12.89 19.57 -6.84
C SER A 119 13.91 20.37 -6.00
N LYS A 120 14.51 19.82 -4.94
CA LYS A 120 15.66 20.44 -4.27
C LYS A 120 16.88 20.57 -5.20
N SER A 121 17.05 19.66 -6.15
CA SER A 121 18.05 19.82 -7.22
C SER A 121 17.69 20.99 -8.13
N PHE A 122 16.40 21.21 -8.38
CA PHE A 122 15.90 22.39 -9.08
C PHE A 122 16.24 23.69 -8.33
N SER A 123 16.07 23.73 -7.00
CA SER A 123 16.49 24.89 -6.20
C SER A 123 17.99 25.15 -6.30
N LYS A 124 18.82 24.09 -6.31
CA LYS A 124 20.27 24.23 -6.52
C LYS A 124 20.58 24.81 -7.91
N ALA A 125 19.91 24.32 -8.95
CA ALA A 125 20.07 24.81 -10.32
C ALA A 125 19.62 26.28 -10.48
N VAL A 126 18.55 26.69 -9.78
CA VAL A 126 18.08 28.09 -9.74
C VAL A 126 19.12 28.99 -9.06
N VAL A 127 19.67 28.57 -7.91
CA VAL A 127 20.73 29.31 -7.21
C VAL A 127 21.99 29.43 -8.06
N GLU A 128 22.39 28.36 -8.75
CA GLU A 128 23.57 28.35 -9.61
C GLU A 128 23.43 29.34 -10.79
N ASN A 129 22.26 29.37 -11.44
CA ASN A 129 21.97 30.36 -12.48
C ASN A 129 21.92 31.81 -11.96
N LEU A 130 21.42 32.01 -10.72
CA LEU A 130 21.40 33.33 -10.11
C LEU A 130 22.83 33.85 -9.86
N VAL A 131 23.71 33.00 -9.31
CA VAL A 131 25.11 33.33 -9.05
C VAL A 131 25.87 33.61 -10.35
N ALA A 132 25.65 32.80 -11.39
CA ALA A 132 26.28 32.97 -12.70
C ALA A 132 25.90 34.32 -13.35
N ASN A 133 24.62 34.70 -13.32
CA ASN A 133 24.17 35.99 -13.84
C ASN A 133 24.75 37.17 -13.03
N MET A 134 24.81 37.03 -11.71
CA MET A 134 25.43 38.03 -10.83
C MET A 134 26.90 38.28 -11.20
N LEU A 135 27.67 37.21 -11.42
CA LEU A 135 29.06 37.29 -11.87
C LEU A 135 29.18 37.94 -13.25
N ALA A 136 28.31 37.57 -14.19
CA ALA A 136 28.31 38.15 -15.54
C ALA A 136 28.06 39.66 -15.51
N ILE A 137 27.11 40.13 -14.68
CA ILE A 137 26.84 41.56 -14.49
C ILE A 137 28.07 42.25 -13.88
N ALA A 138 28.68 41.66 -12.86
CA ALA A 138 29.88 42.23 -12.21
C ALA A 138 31.05 42.37 -13.19
N VAL A 139 31.31 41.34 -14.01
CA VAL A 139 32.36 41.37 -15.04
C VAL A 139 32.06 42.42 -16.09
N THR A 140 30.81 42.50 -16.55
CA THR A 140 30.39 43.49 -17.56
C THR A 140 30.54 44.91 -17.03
N ALA A 141 30.12 45.17 -15.80
CA ALA A 141 30.26 46.46 -15.14
C ALA A 141 31.74 46.85 -14.97
N LEU A 142 32.59 45.90 -14.55
CA LEU A 142 34.03 46.11 -14.45
C LEU A 142 34.64 46.45 -15.81
N PHE A 143 34.24 45.76 -16.87
CA PHE A 143 34.73 45.99 -18.22
C PHE A 143 34.36 47.39 -18.72
N VAL A 144 33.10 47.81 -18.50
CA VAL A 144 32.64 49.17 -18.81
C VAL A 144 33.46 50.21 -18.05
N LEU A 145 33.73 49.98 -16.76
CA LEU A 145 34.52 50.90 -15.93
C LEU A 145 35.95 51.04 -16.47
N ILE A 146 36.61 49.93 -16.83
CA ILE A 146 37.95 49.95 -17.43
C ILE A 146 37.96 50.70 -18.75
N LEU A 147 37.00 50.42 -19.65
CA LEU A 147 36.90 51.11 -20.93
C LEU A 147 36.68 52.62 -20.75
N TYR A 148 35.80 53.00 -19.83
CA TYR A 148 35.52 54.40 -19.55
C TYR A 148 36.73 55.11 -18.93
N ALA A 149 37.39 54.47 -17.95
CA ALA A 149 38.61 54.97 -17.33
C ALA A 149 39.75 55.12 -18.36
N SER A 150 39.86 54.19 -19.33
CA SER A 150 40.87 54.27 -20.40
C SER A 150 40.62 55.41 -21.39
N ARG A 151 39.35 55.81 -21.60
CA ARG A 151 38.96 56.84 -22.57
C ARG A 151 38.98 58.25 -22.02
N ILE A 152 38.63 58.44 -20.74
CA ILE A 152 38.36 59.77 -20.14
C ILE A 152 39.31 60.09 -18.97
N GLY A 153 40.08 59.11 -18.48
CA GLY A 153 40.94 59.26 -17.29
C GLY A 153 40.17 58.95 -16.00
N VAL A 154 40.84 58.34 -15.02
CA VAL A 154 40.21 57.73 -13.82
C VAL A 154 39.69 58.79 -12.82
N VAL A 155 40.23 60.01 -12.87
CA VAL A 155 40.01 61.09 -11.90
C VAL A 155 38.57 61.65 -11.92
N PRO A 156 37.96 62.00 -13.07
CA PRO A 156 36.56 62.48 -13.09
C PRO A 156 35.53 61.41 -12.66
N LEU A 157 35.82 60.12 -12.85
CA LEU A 157 34.86 59.04 -12.57
C LEU A 157 34.68 58.76 -11.06
N ILE A 158 35.73 58.91 -10.25
CA ILE A 158 35.63 58.80 -8.78
C ILE A 158 34.86 60.00 -8.21
N GLY A 159 35.00 61.18 -8.82
CA GLY A 159 34.27 62.38 -8.43
C GLY A 159 32.77 62.30 -8.68
N ASP A 160 32.35 61.78 -9.84
CA ASP A 160 30.92 61.71 -10.21
C ASP A 160 30.14 60.61 -9.48
N ILE A 161 30.76 59.45 -9.18
CA ILE A 161 30.06 58.33 -8.52
C ILE A 161 29.98 58.50 -7.00
N PHE A 162 31.00 59.09 -6.39
CA PHE A 162 31.09 59.26 -4.93
C PHE A 162 30.92 60.71 -4.45
N GLY A 163 30.72 61.66 -5.36
CA GLY A 163 30.44 63.06 -5.04
C GLY A 163 31.62 63.86 -4.49
N PHE A 164 32.86 63.46 -4.77
CA PHE A 164 34.06 64.15 -4.28
C PHE A 164 34.71 65.02 -5.35
N ASP A 165 34.75 66.34 -5.13
CA ASP A 165 35.46 67.30 -5.98
C ASP A 165 36.96 67.31 -5.61
N VAL A 166 37.80 66.63 -6.40
CA VAL A 166 39.25 66.59 -6.18
C VAL A 166 39.86 67.90 -6.65
N LYS A 167 39.97 68.89 -5.75
CA LYS A 167 40.64 70.17 -6.05
C LYS A 167 42.15 70.01 -6.09
N GLU A 168 42.71 70.24 -7.27
CA GLU A 168 44.14 70.38 -7.49
C GLU A 168 44.67 71.62 -6.74
N LYS A 169 45.68 71.42 -5.89
CA LYS A 169 46.24 72.45 -5.01
C LYS A 169 47.08 73.42 -5.84
N THR A 170 46.48 74.52 -6.29
CA THR A 170 47.22 75.62 -6.92
C THR A 170 47.95 76.44 -5.85
N ALA A 171 49.28 76.44 -5.91
CA ALA A 171 50.13 77.22 -5.02
C ALA A 171 49.94 78.72 -5.29
N VAL A 172 49.52 79.46 -4.26
CA VAL A 172 49.36 80.92 -4.29
C VAL A 172 50.75 81.58 -4.25
N VAL A 173 51.12 82.29 -5.32
CA VAL A 173 52.24 83.24 -5.30
C VAL A 173 51.65 84.62 -4.98
N GLN A 174 52.06 85.18 -3.83
CA GLN A 174 51.65 86.50 -3.33
C GLN A 174 52.24 87.65 -4.16
N PRO A 175 51.56 88.81 -4.27
CA PRO A 175 52.11 89.99 -4.92
C PRO A 175 52.99 90.78 -3.94
N GLN A 176 54.13 91.28 -4.41
CA GLN A 176 54.88 92.33 -3.71
C GLN A 176 54.65 93.69 -4.40
N SER A 177 54.22 94.63 -3.55
CA SER A 177 54.28 96.12 -3.59
C SER A 177 53.97 96.84 -4.89
#